data_AF-A0A3N7GRH1-F1
#
_entry.id   AF-A0A3N7GRH1-F1
#
_cell.length_a   1.000
_cell.length_b   1.000
_cell.length_c   1.000
_cell.angle_alpha   90.00
_cell.angle_beta   90.00
_cell.angle_gamma   90.00
#
_symmetry.space_group_name_H-M   'P 1'
#
loop_
_entity.id
_entity.type
_entity.pdbx_description
1 polymer ?
#
loop_
_entity_poly.entity_id
_entity_poly.type
_entity_poly.pdbx_seq_one_letter_code
_entity_poly.pdbx_strand_id
1 'polypeptide(L)'
;MTDEQPISRRAAREAARAKGAPGASAGPAQQPPASAPASAPAGPGADASATTGDPSPAQPSWALPTEALPSVTPPTAAGFVAPSEALPAVQDADGVTIPLADPLAAPADGAAAAPAAAPAAAPAAEETDPADGAAARATGGIGALLRKHPVAWAVGAGAVAFALLGTGAVFAGAAWAGRDEPVAVTTPDAEEPPERPLPAELAAAIRLRTCSVAPQLADARLINVVGSVIRADTGEVLLDRSGTAPAASGAIVKVLTAAAAVSRLGPDFQVTTSVYEGSSPGTIVLVGRGDATLSALPVGQESFYPGAPKLQTLAEATIASYRAKYPDTPITRVVLDATYWNPADGWASGWDRGELSRGTVSAVTALQVDGDRSDPRAATSPRSEDPVARAGAAFLDALRAADPDGEVLDAEVSTVSGSAVGSSVLAEVKSQPIRAWITQMLVTGDNTLAEMLARIVSREAGMGGTAASLQQAIPGALLTWEVPSAGITIRDGSGISAENAMPPQALAVFMRAVRDGVGGLDVVRGALPVAGKSGALGDRFSGDNAAARNNVTGASGNLPNATVLSGYLTAADGTPLAFSFTAGGDGFAGADARAALDTLTTAVLRCGDNLTGN
;
A
#
# COMPACT_ATOMS: atom_id res chain seq x y z
N MET A 1 15.64 -39.84 -35.07
CA MET A 1 16.53 -40.85 -34.48
C MET A 1 17.59 -40.10 -33.69
N THR A 2 17.64 -40.40 -32.38
CA THR A 2 18.79 -40.37 -31.45
C THR A 2 19.53 -39.03 -31.26
N ASP A 3 19.89 -38.57 -30.07
CA ASP A 3 19.76 -39.09 -28.71
C ASP A 3 20.09 -37.95 -27.73
N GLU A 4 19.45 -37.97 -26.56
CA GLU A 4 19.84 -37.19 -25.37
C GLU A 4 21.02 -37.86 -24.64
N GLN A 5 21.69 -37.07 -23.76
CA GLN A 5 22.50 -37.41 -22.56
C GLN A 5 24.00 -36.99 -22.61
N PRO A 6 24.71 -36.82 -21.47
CA PRO A 6 24.67 -35.63 -20.62
C PRO A 6 26.09 -35.11 -20.23
N ILE A 7 26.26 -33.81 -19.96
CA ILE A 7 27.57 -33.28 -19.54
C ILE A 7 27.80 -33.54 -18.04
N SER A 8 28.84 -34.32 -17.77
CA SER A 8 29.26 -34.81 -16.46
C SER A 8 29.82 -33.71 -15.53
N ARG A 9 29.63 -33.94 -14.22
CA ARG A 9 30.08 -33.15 -13.05
C ARG A 9 31.61 -33.07 -12.85
N ARG A 10 32.39 -33.07 -13.94
CA ARG A 10 33.87 -33.04 -13.88
C ARG A 10 34.50 -31.71 -14.29
N ALA A 11 33.75 -30.80 -14.92
CA ALA A 11 34.24 -29.45 -15.26
C ALA A 11 34.08 -28.41 -14.14
N ALA A 12 33.35 -28.72 -13.05
CA ALA A 12 33.14 -27.81 -11.93
C ALA A 12 34.10 -28.02 -10.73
N ARG A 13 35.09 -28.93 -10.86
CA ARG A 13 36.01 -29.29 -9.76
C ARG A 13 37.45 -28.80 -9.93
N GLU A 14 37.78 -28.07 -11.00
CA GLU A 14 39.14 -27.53 -11.22
C GLU A 14 39.28 -26.01 -10.98
N ALA A 15 38.21 -25.29 -10.66
CA ALA A 15 38.28 -23.88 -10.26
C ALA A 15 38.40 -23.64 -8.75
N ALA A 16 38.38 -24.70 -7.92
CA ALA A 16 38.34 -24.60 -6.45
C ALA A 16 39.65 -25.06 -5.75
N ARG A 17 40.79 -25.03 -6.45
CA ARG A 17 42.08 -25.47 -5.89
C ARG A 17 43.25 -24.54 -6.23
N ALA A 18 43.08 -23.25 -5.91
CA ALA A 18 44.22 -22.34 -5.76
C ALA A 18 43.84 -21.17 -4.84
N LYS A 19 43.93 -21.39 -3.51
CA LYS A 19 44.26 -20.36 -2.51
C LYS A 19 44.32 -21.00 -1.11
N GLY A 20 45.54 -21.15 -0.61
CA GLY A 20 45.88 -21.59 0.74
C GLY A 20 47.39 -21.51 0.96
N ALA A 21 47.80 -20.38 1.59
CA ALA A 21 49.05 -19.86 2.21
C ALA A 21 50.14 -20.86 2.73
N PRO A 22 51.27 -20.46 3.40
CA PRO A 22 51.78 -19.12 3.83
C PRO A 22 53.34 -18.88 3.72
N GLY A 23 53.82 -17.67 4.09
CA GLY A 23 55.07 -17.53 4.86
C GLY A 23 56.13 -16.44 4.49
N ALA A 24 56.32 -15.48 5.42
CA ALA A 24 57.53 -14.67 5.75
C ALA A 24 58.02 -13.58 4.76
N SER A 25 58.52 -12.39 5.13
CA SER A 25 58.95 -11.77 6.41
C SER A 25 58.97 -10.24 6.30
N ALA A 26 58.87 -9.56 7.44
CA ALA A 26 58.70 -8.12 7.64
C ALA A 26 59.98 -7.25 7.51
N GLY A 27 59.77 -5.96 7.20
CA GLY A 27 60.69 -4.82 7.37
C GLY A 27 59.88 -3.51 7.43
N PRO A 28 60.29 -2.47 8.19
CA PRO A 28 59.38 -1.64 8.96
C PRO A 28 58.73 -0.50 8.15
N ALA A 29 57.43 -0.31 8.34
CA ALA A 29 56.69 0.85 7.83
C ALA A 29 56.76 2.02 8.83
N GLN A 30 57.11 3.19 8.30
CA GLN A 30 57.09 4.48 8.98
C GLN A 30 55.65 4.88 9.36
N GLN A 31 55.48 5.36 10.59
CA GLN A 31 54.24 5.97 11.09
C GLN A 31 53.91 7.25 10.31
N PRO A 32 52.63 7.50 9.95
CA PRO A 32 52.16 8.84 9.61
C PRO A 32 51.93 9.66 10.90
N PRO A 33 52.24 10.97 10.91
CA PRO A 33 52.17 11.77 12.12
C PRO A 33 50.72 12.10 12.54
N ALA A 34 50.51 12.04 13.86
CA ALA A 34 49.32 12.49 14.55
C ALA A 34 49.15 14.01 14.46
N SER A 35 47.92 14.46 14.19
CA SER A 35 47.52 15.86 14.24
C SER A 35 47.42 16.33 15.70
N ALA A 36 48.19 17.35 16.04
CA ALA A 36 48.18 18.04 17.33
C ALA A 36 46.99 19.04 17.42
N PRO A 37 46.55 19.41 18.64
CA PRO A 37 45.30 20.14 18.87
C PRO A 37 45.46 21.66 18.68
N ALA A 38 44.38 22.31 18.25
CA ALA A 38 44.31 23.76 18.15
C ALA A 38 43.98 24.39 19.52
N SER A 39 44.88 25.24 19.98
CA SER A 39 44.75 26.09 21.17
C SER A 39 43.95 27.36 20.85
N ALA A 40 43.10 27.77 21.80
CA ALA A 40 42.49 29.10 21.85
C ALA A 40 43.53 30.20 22.15
N PRO A 41 43.18 31.47 21.88
CA PRO A 41 43.55 32.54 22.81
C PRO A 41 42.38 33.47 23.18
N ALA A 42 42.59 34.11 24.32
CA ALA A 42 41.72 34.97 25.10
C ALA A 42 41.35 36.31 24.45
N GLY A 43 40.25 36.92 24.92
CA GLY A 43 39.90 38.32 24.67
C GLY A 43 40.62 39.31 25.61
N PRO A 44 40.18 40.57 25.63
CA PRO A 44 40.33 41.45 26.79
C PRO A 44 38.97 41.96 27.30
N GLY A 45 38.84 42.05 28.63
CA GLY A 45 37.68 42.61 29.32
C GLY A 45 37.86 44.06 29.77
N ALA A 46 36.78 44.65 30.30
CA ALA A 46 36.79 45.66 31.37
C ALA A 46 35.36 45.88 31.92
N ASP A 47 35.17 45.49 33.19
CA ASP A 47 34.46 46.12 34.32
C ASP A 47 33.27 47.09 34.09
N ALA A 48 32.13 46.90 34.76
CA ALA A 48 31.94 47.15 36.20
C ALA A 48 30.44 47.14 36.65
N SER A 49 30.22 46.60 37.85
CA SER A 49 29.21 47.00 38.86
C SER A 49 27.79 46.41 38.85
N ALA A 50 27.52 45.71 39.96
CA ALA A 50 26.32 45.02 40.39
C ALA A 50 25.06 45.88 40.58
N THR A 51 23.89 45.24 40.49
CA THR A 51 22.83 45.31 41.53
C THR A 51 21.84 44.15 41.37
N THR A 52 21.48 43.57 42.50
CA THR A 52 20.54 42.45 42.70
C THR A 52 19.09 42.86 42.49
N GLY A 53 18.29 42.02 41.84
CA GLY A 53 16.82 42.15 41.82
C GLY A 53 16.19 41.10 40.91
N ASP A 54 15.58 40.09 41.52
CA ASP A 54 14.80 39.01 40.89
C ASP A 54 13.45 39.53 40.38
N PRO A 55 12.99 39.16 39.16
CA PRO A 55 11.56 39.00 38.96
C PRO A 55 11.14 37.76 38.12
N SER A 56 10.02 37.21 38.58
CA SER A 56 9.11 36.22 37.99
C SER A 56 8.87 36.32 36.46
N PRO A 57 8.62 35.21 35.72
CA PRO A 57 8.48 35.25 34.27
C PRO A 57 7.08 35.68 33.82
N ALA A 58 7.01 36.83 33.15
CA ALA A 58 5.86 37.26 32.36
C ALA A 58 5.93 36.71 30.92
N GLN A 59 4.81 36.18 30.45
CA GLN A 59 4.59 35.70 29.07
C GLN A 59 4.57 36.88 28.08
N PRO A 60 5.24 36.82 26.91
CA PRO A 60 5.02 37.77 25.85
C PRO A 60 4.00 37.26 24.83
N SER A 61 2.88 37.97 24.75
CA SER A 61 1.93 37.97 23.63
C SER A 61 2.57 38.58 22.39
N TRP A 62 2.52 37.89 21.26
CA TRP A 62 2.76 38.48 19.94
C TRP A 62 1.43 38.55 19.19
N ALA A 63 0.89 39.76 19.07
CA ALA A 63 -0.20 40.08 18.17
C ALA A 63 0.37 40.31 16.77
N LEU A 64 -0.25 39.71 15.75
CA LEU A 64 0.04 39.97 14.34
C LEU A 64 -0.65 41.27 13.88
N PRO A 65 0.00 42.10 13.04
CA PRO A 65 -0.65 43.27 12.45
C PRO A 65 -1.65 42.86 11.36
N THR A 66 -2.86 43.40 11.46
CA THR A 66 -3.88 43.38 10.41
C THR A 66 -3.53 44.35 9.28
N GLU A 67 -3.02 43.83 8.17
CA GLU A 67 -3.19 44.46 6.85
C GLU A 67 -4.24 43.67 6.06
N ALA A 68 -5.19 44.41 5.49
CA ALA A 68 -6.30 43.86 4.73
C ALA A 68 -5.81 43.27 3.39
N LEU A 69 -6.02 41.97 3.20
CA LEU A 69 -5.85 41.30 1.92
C LEU A 69 -6.96 41.78 0.95
N PRO A 70 -6.65 42.11 -0.32
CA PRO A 70 -7.67 42.41 -1.30
C PRO A 70 -8.53 41.16 -1.57
N SER A 71 -9.84 41.35 -1.58
CA SER A 71 -10.84 40.33 -1.90
C SER A 71 -10.63 39.81 -3.33
N VAL A 72 -10.10 38.60 -3.46
CA VAL A 72 -10.14 37.85 -4.72
C VAL A 72 -11.51 37.20 -4.82
N THR A 73 -12.34 37.75 -5.71
CA THR A 73 -13.61 37.17 -6.12
C THR A 73 -13.32 35.87 -6.88
N PRO A 74 -13.98 34.74 -6.58
CA PRO A 74 -13.82 33.53 -7.39
C PRO A 74 -14.35 33.79 -8.81
N PRO A 75 -13.67 33.32 -9.87
CA PRO A 75 -14.20 33.45 -11.22
C PRO A 75 -15.52 32.68 -11.33
N THR A 76 -16.53 33.40 -11.79
CA THR A 76 -17.86 32.91 -12.08
C THR A 76 -17.80 31.92 -13.23
N ALA A 77 -18.46 30.76 -13.06
CA ALA A 77 -18.68 29.80 -14.13
C ALA A 77 -19.58 30.43 -15.21
N ALA A 78 -18.97 30.99 -16.26
CA ALA A 78 -19.66 31.42 -17.47
C ALA A 78 -18.70 31.23 -18.65
N GLY A 79 -18.97 30.22 -19.48
CA GLY A 79 -18.17 29.97 -20.68
C GLY A 79 -18.31 28.58 -21.31
N PHE A 80 -19.02 27.63 -20.70
CA PHE A 80 -19.36 26.37 -21.36
C PHE A 80 -20.54 26.59 -22.32
N VAL A 81 -20.22 26.83 -23.59
CA VAL A 81 -21.13 26.56 -24.70
C VAL A 81 -21.26 25.04 -24.81
N ALA A 82 -22.46 24.52 -24.59
CA ALA A 82 -22.77 23.12 -24.81
C ALA A 82 -22.57 22.76 -26.29
N PRO A 83 -21.90 21.63 -26.62
CA PRO A 83 -21.98 21.10 -27.97
C PRO A 83 -23.36 20.44 -28.14
N SER A 84 -24.30 21.22 -28.67
CA SER A 84 -25.43 20.70 -29.42
C SER A 84 -24.93 20.34 -30.81
N GLU A 85 -24.68 19.06 -31.06
CA GLU A 85 -25.01 18.38 -32.32
C GLU A 85 -24.68 16.89 -32.20
N ALA A 86 -25.63 16.05 -32.59
CA ALA A 86 -25.53 14.60 -32.60
C ALA A 86 -24.44 14.15 -33.59
N LEU A 87 -23.53 13.29 -33.14
CA LEU A 87 -22.62 12.56 -34.03
C LEU A 87 -23.27 11.21 -34.43
N PRO A 88 -23.11 10.79 -35.69
CA PRO A 88 -23.83 9.64 -36.26
C PRO A 88 -23.30 8.31 -35.75
N ALA A 89 -24.18 7.31 -35.73
CA ALA A 89 -23.87 5.93 -35.41
C ALA A 89 -22.81 5.36 -36.37
N VAL A 90 -21.79 4.71 -35.81
CA VAL A 90 -20.82 3.91 -36.56
C VAL A 90 -21.37 2.48 -36.65
N GLN A 91 -21.57 2.01 -37.88
CA GLN A 91 -21.94 0.63 -38.19
C GLN A 91 -20.68 -0.23 -38.31
N ASP A 92 -20.70 -1.39 -37.68
CA ASP A 92 -19.82 -2.52 -37.96
C ASP A 92 -20.24 -3.25 -39.23
N ALA A 93 -19.31 -3.99 -39.84
CA ALA A 93 -19.36 -4.50 -41.22
C ALA A 93 -20.52 -5.46 -41.55
N ASP A 94 -21.37 -5.82 -40.59
CA ASP A 94 -22.53 -6.70 -40.76
C ASP A 94 -23.88 -6.07 -40.34
N GLY A 95 -23.91 -4.78 -39.97
CA GLY A 95 -25.17 -4.00 -39.90
C GLY A 95 -26.22 -4.43 -38.85
N VAL A 96 -25.82 -5.01 -37.72
CA VAL A 96 -26.75 -5.44 -36.63
C VAL A 96 -26.55 -4.60 -35.37
N THR A 97 -27.62 -3.94 -34.91
CA THR A 97 -27.67 -3.22 -33.62
C THR A 97 -28.13 -4.14 -32.48
N ILE A 98 -27.32 -4.24 -31.41
CA ILE A 98 -27.66 -4.95 -30.16
C ILE A 98 -27.81 -3.92 -29.03
N PRO A 99 -28.95 -3.85 -28.32
CA PRO A 99 -29.10 -2.95 -27.17
C PRO A 99 -28.41 -3.51 -25.91
N LEU A 100 -27.61 -2.68 -25.24
CA LEU A 100 -27.06 -2.94 -23.91
C LEU A 100 -28.16 -2.82 -22.86
N ALA A 101 -28.45 -3.92 -22.15
CA ALA A 101 -29.37 -3.96 -21.02
C ALA A 101 -28.63 -3.65 -19.70
N ASP A 102 -29.29 -2.82 -18.90
CA ASP A 102 -28.94 -2.29 -17.59
C ASP A 102 -29.08 -3.37 -16.47
N PRO A 103 -28.09 -3.64 -15.60
CA PRO A 103 -28.23 -4.65 -14.56
C PRO A 103 -28.61 -3.99 -13.22
N LEU A 104 -29.78 -3.35 -13.15
CA LEU A 104 -30.42 -2.95 -11.89
C LEU A 104 -31.94 -3.03 -12.03
N ALA A 105 -32.51 -4.23 -11.88
CA ALA A 105 -33.93 -4.41 -11.57
C ALA A 105 -34.19 -5.78 -10.91
N ALA A 106 -34.61 -5.74 -9.65
CA ALA A 106 -35.27 -6.86 -8.98
C ALA A 106 -36.70 -7.05 -9.52
N PRO A 107 -37.31 -8.23 -9.33
CA PRO A 107 -38.74 -8.30 -9.13
C PRO A 107 -39.09 -8.90 -7.76
N ALA A 108 -40.06 -8.26 -7.10
CA ALA A 108 -40.79 -8.79 -5.96
C ALA A 108 -42.15 -9.34 -6.41
N ASP A 109 -42.59 -10.35 -5.66
CA ASP A 109 -43.94 -10.84 -5.37
C ASP A 109 -44.77 -11.62 -6.41
N GLY A 110 -45.33 -12.77 -5.93
CA GLY A 110 -46.46 -13.42 -6.59
C GLY A 110 -46.83 -14.87 -6.21
N ALA A 111 -47.24 -15.10 -4.95
CA ALA A 111 -48.30 -16.04 -4.53
C ALA A 111 -48.19 -17.60 -4.63
N ALA A 112 -48.06 -18.21 -3.44
CA ALA A 112 -48.91 -19.26 -2.81
C ALA A 112 -49.55 -20.42 -3.62
N ALA A 113 -49.20 -21.66 -3.23
CA ALA A 113 -50.16 -22.75 -2.97
C ALA A 113 -49.53 -23.82 -2.05
N ALA A 114 -50.27 -24.25 -1.02
CA ALA A 114 -49.88 -25.23 0.00
C ALA A 114 -50.53 -26.63 -0.29
N PRO A 115 -50.52 -27.62 0.63
CA PRO A 115 -49.76 -28.88 0.50
C PRO A 115 -50.65 -30.14 0.40
N ALA A 116 -50.05 -31.31 0.11
CA ALA A 116 -50.72 -32.59 0.40
C ALA A 116 -49.75 -33.78 0.59
N ALA A 117 -49.93 -34.43 1.74
CA ALA A 117 -49.91 -35.87 1.99
C ALA A 117 -48.59 -36.68 1.99
N ALA A 118 -48.18 -37.05 3.21
CA ALA A 118 -47.62 -38.38 3.51
C ALA A 118 -48.75 -39.44 3.50
N PRO A 119 -48.49 -40.77 3.50
CA PRO A 119 -48.00 -41.42 4.73
C PRO A 119 -47.13 -42.69 4.58
N ALA A 120 -46.53 -43.04 5.73
CA ALA A 120 -46.30 -44.38 6.30
C ALA A 120 -45.35 -45.40 5.62
N ALA A 121 -44.28 -45.77 6.36
CA ALA A 121 -44.18 -47.08 7.03
C ALA A 121 -42.94 -47.14 7.94
N ALA A 122 -43.11 -47.65 9.15
CA ALA A 122 -42.06 -48.02 10.12
C ALA A 122 -41.90 -49.57 10.12
N PRO A 123 -41.20 -50.19 11.09
CA PRO A 123 -39.75 -50.37 11.18
C PRO A 123 -39.37 -51.87 11.25
N ALA A 124 -38.08 -52.22 11.29
CA ALA A 124 -37.64 -53.50 11.81
C ALA A 124 -36.23 -53.40 12.42
N ALA A 125 -36.14 -53.90 13.66
CA ALA A 125 -34.94 -54.05 14.46
C ALA A 125 -34.13 -55.28 14.02
N GLU A 126 -32.85 -55.31 14.34
CA GLU A 126 -32.23 -56.55 14.81
C GLU A 126 -31.05 -56.28 15.74
N GLU A 127 -31.05 -57.06 16.80
CA GLU A 127 -30.20 -57.06 17.98
C GLU A 127 -29.26 -58.26 17.86
N THR A 128 -27.99 -58.13 18.24
CA THR A 128 -27.10 -59.28 18.49
C THR A 128 -26.29 -59.04 19.76
N ASP A 129 -26.67 -59.80 20.79
CA ASP A 129 -25.92 -60.18 22.00
C ASP A 129 -24.79 -61.20 21.62
N PRO A 130 -23.98 -61.85 22.51
CA PRO A 130 -24.05 -61.95 23.99
C PRO A 130 -22.68 -62.02 24.74
N ALA A 131 -22.74 -62.21 26.07
CA ALA A 131 -21.84 -62.98 27.00
C ALA A 131 -21.74 -62.28 28.37
N ASP A 132 -21.74 -62.88 29.57
CA ASP A 132 -21.44 -64.25 30.03
C ASP A 132 -21.84 -64.41 31.53
N GLY A 133 -22.10 -65.67 31.95
CA GLY A 133 -21.89 -66.24 33.32
C GLY A 133 -22.71 -65.71 34.51
N ALA A 134 -23.07 -66.47 35.56
CA ALA A 134 -22.89 -67.85 35.97
C ALA A 134 -23.88 -68.17 37.13
N ALA A 135 -24.19 -69.46 37.31
CA ALA A 135 -24.98 -70.03 38.40
C ALA A 135 -24.20 -70.03 39.75
N ALA A 136 -24.67 -70.30 40.98
CA ALA A 136 -25.89 -70.87 41.58
C ALA A 136 -25.83 -70.64 43.11
N ARG A 137 -26.99 -70.58 43.81
CA ARG A 137 -27.39 -71.43 44.96
C ARG A 137 -28.45 -70.76 45.86
N ALA A 138 -29.39 -71.60 46.28
CA ALA A 138 -30.58 -71.28 47.07
C ALA A 138 -30.38 -71.49 48.57
N THR A 139 -31.11 -70.73 49.39
CA THR A 139 -31.55 -71.13 50.74
C THR A 139 -32.97 -70.60 50.98
N GLY A 140 -33.87 -71.48 51.43
CA GLY A 140 -35.30 -71.20 51.61
C GLY A 140 -35.63 -70.64 52.99
N GLY A 141 -36.61 -69.73 53.04
CA GLY A 141 -37.20 -69.22 54.28
C GLY A 141 -38.47 -68.41 54.02
N ILE A 142 -39.53 -68.71 54.78
CA ILE A 142 -40.79 -67.97 55.08
C ILE A 142 -41.65 -67.44 53.90
N GLY A 143 -41.08 -67.07 52.75
CA GLY A 143 -41.78 -66.56 51.56
C GLY A 143 -42.64 -67.58 50.81
N ALA A 144 -42.56 -68.87 51.17
CA ALA A 144 -43.39 -69.92 50.56
C ALA A 144 -44.84 -69.95 51.08
N LEU A 145 -45.15 -69.24 52.19
CA LEU A 145 -46.49 -69.18 52.78
C LEU A 145 -47.34 -67.99 52.28
N LEU A 146 -46.71 -66.96 51.71
CA LEU A 146 -47.38 -65.76 51.17
C LEU A 146 -47.81 -65.88 49.70
N ARG A 147 -47.45 -66.98 49.01
CA ARG A 147 -47.70 -67.17 47.57
C ARG A 147 -49.03 -67.83 47.20
N LYS A 148 -49.87 -68.21 48.17
CA LYS A 148 -51.14 -68.91 47.90
C LYS A 148 -52.42 -68.05 47.96
N HIS A 149 -52.40 -66.83 48.52
CA HIS A 149 -53.58 -65.94 48.56
C HIS A 149 -53.23 -64.43 48.53
N PRO A 150 -52.73 -63.88 47.41
CA PRO A 150 -52.34 -62.46 47.32
C PRO A 150 -53.52 -61.48 47.40
N VAL A 151 -54.73 -61.91 47.01
CA VAL A 151 -55.93 -61.05 46.95
C VAL A 151 -56.55 -60.80 48.34
N ALA A 152 -56.43 -61.75 49.28
CA ALA A 152 -57.03 -61.62 50.62
C ALA A 152 -56.33 -60.58 51.51
N TRP A 153 -55.01 -60.38 51.31
CA TRP A 153 -54.23 -59.42 52.09
C TRP A 153 -54.34 -57.98 51.56
N ALA A 154 -54.51 -57.81 50.25
CA ALA A 154 -54.69 -56.49 49.64
C ALA A 154 -56.02 -55.82 50.06
N VAL A 155 -57.10 -56.61 50.19
CA VAL A 155 -58.42 -56.10 50.63
C VAL A 155 -58.42 -55.72 52.12
N GLY A 156 -57.73 -56.49 52.96
CA GLY A 156 -57.61 -56.20 54.40
C GLY A 156 -56.82 -54.91 54.69
N ALA A 157 -55.72 -54.68 53.98
CA ALA A 157 -54.91 -53.45 54.16
C ALA A 157 -55.63 -52.19 53.64
N GLY A 158 -56.40 -52.31 52.55
CA GLY A 158 -57.18 -51.19 51.99
C GLY A 158 -58.33 -50.73 52.89
N ALA A 159 -59.02 -51.65 53.56
CA ALA A 159 -60.13 -51.32 54.46
C ALA A 159 -59.69 -50.55 55.71
N VAL A 160 -58.50 -50.85 56.25
CA VAL A 160 -57.94 -50.14 57.43
C VAL A 160 -57.46 -48.73 57.06
N ALA A 161 -56.85 -48.55 55.88
CA ALA A 161 -56.41 -47.23 55.41
C ALA A 161 -57.60 -46.27 55.13
N PHE A 162 -58.70 -46.79 54.57
CA PHE A 162 -59.90 -45.98 54.29
C PHE A 162 -60.63 -45.55 55.57
N ALA A 163 -60.67 -46.41 56.61
CA ALA A 163 -61.25 -46.08 57.90
C ALA A 163 -60.44 -45.03 58.69
N LEU A 164 -59.11 -45.04 58.57
CA LEU A 164 -58.23 -44.06 59.21
C LEU A 164 -58.25 -42.69 58.52
N LEU A 165 -58.45 -42.63 57.20
CA LEU A 165 -58.57 -41.36 56.46
C LEU A 165 -59.98 -40.74 56.58
N GLY A 166 -61.02 -41.56 56.66
CA GLY A 166 -62.40 -41.08 56.83
C GLY A 166 -62.68 -40.46 58.20
N THR A 167 -62.00 -40.91 59.26
CA THR A 167 -62.16 -40.36 60.62
C THR A 167 -61.37 -39.06 60.83
N GLY A 168 -60.23 -38.87 60.15
CA GLY A 168 -59.47 -37.61 60.20
C GLY A 168 -60.18 -36.41 59.55
N ALA A 169 -60.94 -36.64 58.47
CA ALA A 169 -61.66 -35.58 57.76
C ALA A 169 -62.88 -35.04 58.51
N VAL A 170 -63.50 -35.83 59.39
CA VAL A 170 -64.69 -35.43 60.16
C VAL A 170 -64.32 -34.63 61.42
N PHE A 171 -63.15 -34.88 62.02
CA PHE A 171 -62.67 -34.09 63.17
C PHE A 171 -61.94 -32.78 62.79
N ALA A 172 -61.47 -32.64 61.54
CA ALA A 172 -60.92 -31.37 61.04
C ALA A 172 -62.01 -30.33 60.67
N GLY A 173 -63.20 -30.79 60.25
CA GLY A 173 -64.33 -29.92 59.89
C GLY A 173 -65.08 -29.30 61.07
N ALA A 174 -65.03 -29.90 62.26
CA ALA A 174 -65.75 -29.44 63.45
C ALA A 174 -64.99 -28.38 64.29
N ALA A 175 -63.73 -28.07 63.94
CA ALA A 175 -62.91 -27.06 64.64
C ALA A 175 -62.88 -25.68 63.92
N TRP A 176 -63.63 -25.51 62.83
CA TRP A 176 -63.66 -24.29 61.99
C TRP A 176 -65.02 -23.57 61.99
N ALA A 177 -65.98 -23.98 62.83
CA ALA A 177 -67.36 -23.48 62.84
C ALA A 177 -67.63 -22.33 63.84
N GLY A 178 -66.61 -21.55 64.22
CA GLY A 178 -66.76 -20.52 65.25
C GLY A 178 -65.72 -19.41 65.19
N ARG A 179 -65.50 -18.82 64.01
CA ARG A 179 -64.76 -17.55 63.90
C ARG A 179 -65.70 -16.48 63.40
N ASP A 180 -65.60 -15.32 64.06
CA ASP A 180 -66.42 -14.13 63.87
C ASP A 180 -66.60 -13.74 62.40
N GLU A 181 -67.75 -13.14 62.08
CA GLU A 181 -67.98 -12.55 60.76
C GLU A 181 -66.81 -11.63 60.39
N PRO A 182 -66.20 -11.81 59.20
CA PRO A 182 -65.17 -10.91 58.76
C PRO A 182 -65.82 -9.54 58.55
N VAL A 183 -65.40 -8.57 59.35
CA VAL A 183 -65.60 -7.15 59.03
C VAL A 183 -65.10 -6.96 57.61
N ALA A 184 -65.95 -6.39 56.74
CA ALA A 184 -65.56 -6.02 55.39
C ALA A 184 -64.42 -4.99 55.49
N VAL A 185 -63.18 -5.49 55.43
CA VAL A 185 -62.02 -4.66 55.17
C VAL A 185 -62.14 -4.30 53.70
N THR A 186 -62.37 -3.02 53.40
CA THR A 186 -62.15 -2.49 52.07
C THR A 186 -60.70 -2.79 51.71
N THR A 187 -60.48 -3.81 50.88
CA THR A 187 -59.19 -4.05 50.24
C THR A 187 -58.85 -2.75 49.51
N PRO A 188 -57.69 -2.10 49.79
CA PRO A 188 -57.21 -1.09 48.87
C PRO A 188 -57.17 -1.74 47.48
N ASP A 189 -57.58 -1.00 46.46
CA ASP A 189 -57.38 -1.43 45.07
C ASP A 189 -55.98 -2.04 44.95
N ALA A 190 -55.90 -3.23 44.37
CA ALA A 190 -54.62 -3.86 44.10
C ALA A 190 -53.87 -2.93 43.14
N GLU A 191 -52.98 -2.11 43.70
CA GLU A 191 -52.13 -1.23 42.92
C GLU A 191 -51.29 -2.12 42.01
N GLU A 192 -51.55 -1.98 40.71
CA GLU A 192 -50.81 -2.67 39.67
C GLU A 192 -49.32 -2.43 39.93
N PRO A 193 -48.49 -3.49 40.06
CA PRO A 193 -47.07 -3.29 40.32
C PRO A 193 -46.53 -2.35 39.24
N PRO A 194 -45.81 -1.28 39.60
CA PRO A 194 -45.41 -0.27 38.62
C PRO A 194 -44.69 -0.98 37.48
N GLU A 195 -45.12 -0.72 36.24
CA GLU A 195 -44.47 -1.26 35.05
C GLU A 195 -42.97 -1.06 35.20
N ARG A 196 -42.21 -2.15 35.12
CA ARG A 196 -40.75 -2.07 35.18
C ARG A 196 -40.33 -1.10 34.07
N PRO A 197 -39.64 0.01 34.38
CA PRO A 197 -39.26 0.97 33.36
C PRO A 197 -38.39 0.26 32.33
N LEU A 198 -38.95 0.03 31.15
CA LEU A 198 -38.19 -0.38 29.98
C LEU A 198 -37.45 0.87 29.49
N PRO A 199 -36.17 0.76 29.13
CA PRO A 199 -35.48 1.85 28.46
C PRO A 199 -36.33 2.33 27.28
N ALA A 200 -36.54 3.65 27.18
CA ALA A 200 -37.27 4.24 26.06
C ALA A 200 -36.61 3.92 24.70
N GLU A 201 -35.33 3.56 24.74
CA GLU A 201 -34.55 3.11 23.61
C GLU A 201 -33.81 1.82 23.99
N LEU A 202 -34.16 0.71 23.33
CA LEU A 202 -33.37 -0.51 23.41
C LEU A 202 -32.02 -0.23 22.74
N ALA A 203 -30.92 -0.44 23.45
CA ALA A 203 -29.60 -0.37 22.84
C ALA A 203 -29.57 -1.23 21.58
N ALA A 204 -29.13 -0.64 20.46
CA ALA A 204 -29.00 -1.37 19.21
C ALA A 204 -28.14 -2.63 19.44
N ALA A 205 -28.51 -3.75 18.83
CA ALA A 205 -27.73 -4.97 18.90
C ALA A 205 -26.30 -4.68 18.40
N ILE A 206 -25.31 -4.77 19.30
CA ILE A 206 -23.91 -4.62 18.94
C ILE A 206 -23.45 -5.96 18.36
N ARG A 207 -23.03 -5.96 17.09
CA ARG A 207 -22.41 -7.14 16.48
C ARG A 207 -21.07 -7.42 17.18
N LEU A 208 -20.97 -8.56 17.85
CA LEU A 208 -19.70 -9.05 18.40
C LEU A 208 -18.89 -9.74 17.30
N ARG A 209 -17.75 -9.16 16.94
CA ARG A 209 -16.78 -9.76 16.02
C ARG A 209 -15.98 -10.83 16.75
N THR A 210 -15.81 -12.00 16.14
CA THR A 210 -15.22 -13.18 16.81
C THR A 210 -13.99 -13.77 16.12
N CYS A 211 -13.68 -13.36 14.88
CA CYS A 211 -12.54 -13.89 14.14
C CYS A 211 -11.26 -13.15 14.53
N SER A 212 -10.34 -13.82 15.23
CA SER A 212 -9.06 -13.23 15.66
C SER A 212 -7.92 -13.65 14.74
N VAL A 213 -7.00 -12.70 14.48
CA VAL A 213 -5.72 -12.93 13.79
C VAL A 213 -4.53 -12.87 14.75
N ALA A 214 -4.78 -12.94 16.06
CA ALA A 214 -3.74 -12.90 17.09
C ALA A 214 -2.62 -13.95 16.89
N PRO A 215 -2.90 -15.21 16.48
CA PRO A 215 -1.85 -16.18 16.20
C PRO A 215 -0.89 -15.74 15.08
N GLN A 216 -1.42 -15.10 14.03
CA GLN A 216 -0.62 -14.60 12.91
C GLN A 216 0.17 -13.36 13.30
N LEU A 217 -0.39 -12.48 14.13
CA LEU A 217 0.33 -11.33 14.69
C LEU A 217 1.45 -11.73 15.66
N ALA A 218 1.32 -12.90 16.30
CA ALA A 218 2.32 -13.46 17.20
C ALA A 218 3.37 -14.34 16.49
N ASP A 219 3.35 -14.44 15.16
CA ASP A 219 4.33 -15.20 14.40
C ASP A 219 5.73 -14.62 14.59
N ALA A 220 6.64 -15.42 15.17
CA ALA A 220 8.00 -15.00 15.52
C ALA A 220 8.81 -14.50 14.31
N ARG A 221 8.44 -14.89 13.08
CA ARG A 221 9.08 -14.42 11.84
C ARG A 221 8.84 -12.93 11.59
N LEU A 222 7.78 -12.35 12.17
CA LEU A 222 7.47 -10.92 12.03
C LEU A 222 8.33 -10.04 12.94
N ILE A 223 8.91 -10.61 14.00
CA ILE A 223 9.72 -9.93 15.03
C ILE A 223 8.91 -8.85 15.75
N ASN A 224 8.81 -7.64 15.17
CA ASN A 224 7.88 -6.61 15.59
C ASN A 224 6.95 -6.29 14.42
N VAL A 225 5.65 -6.47 14.63
CA VAL A 225 4.61 -6.10 13.66
C VAL A 225 3.81 -4.92 14.18
N VAL A 226 3.66 -3.92 13.32
CA VAL A 226 2.67 -2.85 13.45
C VAL A 226 1.73 -2.90 12.25
N GLY A 227 0.49 -2.47 12.43
CA GLY A 227 -0.47 -2.52 11.36
C GLY A 227 -1.83 -1.92 11.68
N SER A 228 -2.60 -1.73 10.61
CA SER A 228 -3.99 -1.32 10.71
C SER A 228 -4.81 -1.99 9.61
N VAL A 229 -6.04 -2.37 9.92
CA VAL A 229 -7.06 -2.81 8.96
C VAL A 229 -8.30 -1.97 9.19
N ILE A 230 -8.82 -1.40 8.11
CA ILE A 230 -10.06 -0.63 8.12
C ILE A 230 -11.04 -1.20 7.10
N ARG A 231 -12.34 -1.04 7.38
CA ARG A 231 -13.38 -1.16 6.38
C ARG A 231 -13.23 -0.06 5.35
N ALA A 232 -13.07 -0.43 4.08
CA ALA A 232 -12.85 0.55 3.03
C ALA A 232 -14.15 1.28 2.63
N ASP A 233 -15.32 0.71 2.92
CA ASP A 233 -16.61 1.37 2.68
C ASP A 233 -16.95 2.38 3.79
N THR A 234 -16.80 2.01 5.06
CA THR A 234 -17.21 2.86 6.20
C THR A 234 -16.07 3.65 6.85
N GLY A 235 -14.82 3.25 6.66
CA GLY A 235 -13.67 3.80 7.38
C GLY A 235 -13.48 3.25 8.80
N GLU A 236 -14.34 2.32 9.24
CA GLU A 236 -14.25 1.72 10.58
C GLU A 236 -12.95 0.92 10.76
N VAL A 237 -12.23 1.16 11.85
CA VAL A 237 -11.01 0.40 12.18
C VAL A 237 -11.40 -0.95 12.76
N LEU A 238 -10.94 -2.03 12.10
CA LEU A 238 -11.18 -3.42 12.54
C LEU A 238 -10.00 -4.00 13.31
N LEU A 239 -8.78 -3.56 12.99
CA LEU A 239 -7.55 -3.94 13.68
C LEU A 239 -6.66 -2.71 13.82
N ASP A 240 -6.19 -2.46 15.04
CA ASP A 240 -5.17 -1.47 15.34
C ASP A 240 -4.04 -2.10 16.15
N ARG A 241 -2.88 -2.28 15.51
CA ARG A 241 -1.66 -2.78 16.12
C ARG A 241 -0.62 -1.67 16.05
N SER A 242 -0.69 -0.73 16.99
CA SER A 242 0.19 0.46 16.99
C SER A 242 0.13 1.23 15.66
N GLY A 243 -1.05 1.34 15.06
CA GLY A 243 -1.26 1.89 13.72
C GLY A 243 -0.95 3.38 13.58
N THR A 244 -0.83 4.10 14.68
CA THR A 244 -0.39 5.51 14.72
C THR A 244 1.12 5.69 14.85
N ALA A 245 1.87 4.62 15.18
CA ALA A 245 3.31 4.67 15.31
C ALA A 245 3.96 4.67 13.91
N PRO A 246 4.79 5.67 13.56
CA PRO A 246 5.51 5.66 12.30
C PRO A 246 6.40 4.42 12.17
N ALA A 247 6.30 3.73 11.05
CA ALA A 247 7.12 2.56 10.73
C ALA A 247 7.68 2.65 9.32
N ALA A 248 8.73 1.88 9.05
CA ALA A 248 9.34 1.82 7.74
C ALA A 248 8.29 1.53 6.66
N SER A 249 8.34 2.28 5.57
CA SER A 249 7.37 2.20 4.47
C SER A 249 7.93 1.53 3.23
N GLY A 250 9.24 1.56 3.02
CA GLY A 250 9.89 0.99 1.84
C GLY A 250 9.25 1.47 0.54
N ALA A 251 9.12 0.59 -0.44
CA ALA A 251 8.58 0.93 -1.76
C ALA A 251 7.09 1.37 -1.77
N ILE A 252 6.37 1.35 -0.65
CA ILE A 252 5.02 1.96 -0.57
C ILE A 252 5.06 3.45 -0.91
N VAL A 253 6.20 4.12 -0.67
CA VAL A 253 6.42 5.52 -1.05
C VAL A 253 6.11 5.77 -2.53
N LYS A 254 6.38 4.81 -3.44
CA LYS A 254 6.07 4.96 -4.87
C LYS A 254 4.58 5.16 -5.14
N VAL A 255 3.70 4.56 -4.33
CA VAL A 255 2.25 4.74 -4.46
C VAL A 255 1.86 6.16 -4.05
N LEU A 256 2.49 6.70 -3.01
CA LEU A 256 2.29 8.10 -2.59
C LEU A 256 2.86 9.07 -3.64
N THR A 257 4.02 8.78 -4.22
CA THR A 257 4.61 9.55 -5.31
C THR A 257 3.70 9.57 -6.55
N ALA A 258 3.15 8.41 -6.93
CA ALA A 258 2.19 8.31 -8.02
C ALA A 258 0.92 9.14 -7.75
N ALA A 259 0.37 9.04 -6.54
CA ALA A 259 -0.79 9.82 -6.13
C ALA A 259 -0.48 11.33 -6.14
N ALA A 260 0.65 11.74 -5.55
CA ALA A 260 1.07 13.13 -5.56
C ALA A 260 1.22 13.68 -6.99
N ALA A 261 1.72 12.88 -7.92
CA ALA A 261 1.80 13.24 -9.34
C ALA A 261 0.43 13.40 -9.99
N VAL A 262 -0.51 12.48 -9.74
CA VAL A 262 -1.88 12.61 -10.24
C VAL A 262 -2.54 13.89 -9.70
N SER A 263 -2.43 14.14 -8.40
CA SER A 263 -3.02 15.31 -7.73
C SER A 263 -2.44 16.63 -8.23
N ARG A 264 -1.12 16.70 -8.47
CA ARG A 264 -0.43 17.95 -8.82
C ARG A 264 -0.32 18.21 -10.31
N LEU A 265 -0.13 17.16 -11.11
CA LEU A 265 0.19 17.28 -12.54
C LEU A 265 -0.98 16.87 -13.45
N GLY A 266 -1.84 15.97 -12.96
CA GLY A 266 -2.83 15.28 -13.78
C GLY A 266 -2.21 14.14 -14.61
N PRO A 267 -2.98 13.09 -14.93
CA PRO A 267 -2.44 11.86 -15.54
C PRO A 267 -1.88 12.05 -16.96
N ASP A 268 -2.25 13.15 -17.63
CA ASP A 268 -1.87 13.47 -19.00
C ASP A 268 -0.67 14.40 -19.11
N PHE A 269 -0.09 14.81 -17.97
CA PHE A 269 1.15 15.56 -17.98
C PHE A 269 2.24 14.79 -18.73
N GLN A 270 3.00 15.51 -19.55
CA GLN A 270 4.15 14.98 -20.29
C GLN A 270 5.35 15.86 -19.98
N VAL A 271 6.51 15.24 -19.81
CA VAL A 271 7.78 15.94 -19.63
C VAL A 271 8.35 16.29 -21.00
N THR A 272 8.79 17.53 -21.18
CA THR A 272 9.38 18.01 -22.43
C THR A 272 10.89 18.13 -22.29
N THR A 273 11.62 17.44 -23.16
CA THR A 273 13.04 17.67 -23.41
C THR A 273 13.16 18.57 -24.63
N SER A 274 13.93 19.65 -24.50
CA SER A 274 14.00 20.72 -25.52
C SER A 274 15.45 20.98 -25.92
N VAL A 275 15.63 21.43 -27.15
CA VAL A 275 16.89 22.02 -27.63
C VAL A 275 16.64 23.49 -27.93
N TYR A 276 17.41 24.37 -27.30
CA TYR A 276 17.37 25.80 -27.50
C TYR A 276 18.57 26.29 -28.29
N GLU A 277 18.42 27.45 -28.90
CA GLU A 277 19.54 28.25 -29.36
C GLU A 277 20.40 28.70 -28.17
N GLY A 278 21.72 28.60 -28.31
CA GLY A 278 22.67 29.14 -27.34
C GLY A 278 22.85 30.65 -27.46
N SER A 279 23.43 31.28 -26.44
CA SER A 279 23.68 32.73 -26.41
C SER A 279 24.82 33.19 -27.32
N SER A 280 25.50 32.28 -28.00
CA SER A 280 26.62 32.58 -28.90
C SER A 280 26.45 31.79 -30.21
N PRO A 281 26.89 32.36 -31.36
CA PRO A 281 26.87 31.64 -32.63
C PRO A 281 27.52 30.26 -32.52
N GLY A 282 26.96 29.27 -33.21
CA GLY A 282 27.44 27.88 -33.14
C GLY A 282 27.15 27.12 -31.84
N THR A 283 26.41 27.71 -30.90
CA THR A 283 26.04 27.02 -29.65
C THR A 283 24.56 26.65 -29.64
N ILE A 284 24.25 25.43 -29.20
CA ILE A 284 22.90 24.97 -28.85
C ILE A 284 22.86 24.48 -27.40
N VAL A 285 21.67 24.39 -26.80
CA VAL A 285 21.49 23.94 -25.41
C VAL A 285 20.49 22.79 -25.37
N LEU A 286 20.92 21.60 -24.92
CA LEU A 286 20.04 20.47 -24.62
C LEU A 286 19.54 20.60 -23.17
N VAL A 287 18.23 20.77 -22.99
CA VAL A 287 17.61 20.99 -21.68
C VAL A 287 16.78 19.78 -21.28
N GLY A 288 17.17 19.14 -20.18
CA GLY A 288 16.41 18.07 -19.55
C GLY A 288 15.47 18.60 -18.45
N ARG A 289 14.25 18.06 -18.40
CA ARG A 289 13.24 18.37 -17.36
C ARG A 289 12.81 17.16 -16.54
N GLY A 290 13.63 16.11 -16.51
CA GLY A 290 13.41 14.90 -15.71
C GLY A 290 12.80 13.72 -16.47
N ASP A 291 12.81 13.75 -17.81
CA ASP A 291 12.39 12.59 -18.60
C ASP A 291 13.44 11.47 -18.52
N ALA A 292 13.23 10.53 -17.57
CA ALA A 292 14.05 9.33 -17.49
C ALA A 292 13.82 8.35 -18.65
N THR A 293 12.71 8.49 -19.37
CA THR A 293 12.32 7.55 -20.42
C THR A 293 12.95 7.85 -21.76
N LEU A 294 13.38 9.09 -22.01
CA LEU A 294 14.05 9.52 -23.25
C LEU A 294 15.09 8.51 -23.70
N SER A 295 14.90 7.94 -24.90
CA SER A 295 15.69 6.80 -25.34
C SER A 295 16.74 7.19 -26.37
N ALA A 296 17.97 6.72 -26.16
CA ALA A 296 19.06 6.81 -27.13
C ALA A 296 18.98 5.72 -28.21
N LEU A 297 18.09 4.74 -28.07
CA LEU A 297 17.87 3.72 -29.10
C LEU A 297 17.26 4.34 -30.37
N PRO A 298 17.57 3.78 -31.56
CA PRO A 298 17.01 4.25 -32.81
C PRO A 298 15.47 4.21 -32.85
N VAL A 299 14.87 5.04 -33.72
CA VAL A 299 13.43 4.99 -34.01
C VAL A 299 13.01 3.57 -34.41
N GLY A 300 11.89 3.10 -33.86
CA GLY A 300 11.38 1.73 -34.06
C GLY A 300 11.97 0.68 -33.13
N GLN A 301 12.92 1.03 -32.26
CA GLN A 301 13.44 0.14 -31.22
C GLN A 301 12.93 0.57 -29.83
N GLU A 302 12.64 -0.41 -28.98
CA GLU A 302 12.19 -0.18 -27.61
C GLU A 302 13.30 -0.38 -26.60
N SER A 303 13.35 0.51 -25.60
CA SER A 303 14.13 0.35 -24.39
C SER A 303 13.29 -0.37 -23.34
N PHE A 304 13.78 -0.43 -22.10
CA PHE A 304 12.99 -0.85 -20.95
C PHE A 304 11.72 0.00 -20.74
N TYR A 305 11.64 1.19 -21.35
CA TYR A 305 10.48 2.07 -21.32
C TYR A 305 9.75 2.04 -22.68
N PRO A 306 8.72 1.19 -22.86
CA PRO A 306 8.00 1.11 -24.12
C PRO A 306 7.35 2.43 -24.49
N GLY A 307 7.47 2.81 -25.77
CA GLY A 307 6.93 4.06 -26.30
C GLY A 307 7.71 5.30 -25.89
N ALA A 308 8.89 5.16 -25.29
CA ALA A 308 9.77 6.28 -24.95
C ALA A 308 10.04 7.20 -26.16
N PRO A 309 10.06 8.54 -25.97
CA PRO A 309 10.49 9.44 -27.03
C PRO A 309 11.94 9.17 -27.41
N LYS A 310 12.30 9.48 -28.65
CA LYS A 310 13.63 9.17 -29.19
C LYS A 310 14.50 10.41 -29.25
N LEU A 311 15.73 10.28 -28.76
CA LEU A 311 16.76 11.30 -28.87
C LEU A 311 17.12 11.56 -30.34
N GLN A 312 17.05 10.53 -31.20
CA GLN A 312 17.20 10.64 -32.64
C GLN A 312 16.20 11.66 -33.23
N THR A 313 14.91 11.56 -32.89
CA THR A 313 13.88 12.49 -33.37
C THR A 313 14.16 13.93 -32.94
N LEU A 314 14.66 14.13 -31.71
CA LEU A 314 15.06 15.45 -31.23
C LEU A 314 16.24 16.00 -32.04
N ALA A 315 17.24 15.16 -32.33
CA ALA A 315 18.43 15.55 -33.09
C ALA A 315 18.11 15.89 -34.55
N GLU A 316 17.29 15.08 -35.23
CA GLU A 316 16.84 15.33 -36.61
C GLU A 316 16.11 16.67 -36.74
N ALA A 317 15.16 16.93 -35.83
CA ALA A 317 14.46 18.22 -35.78
C ALA A 317 15.42 19.38 -35.47
N THR A 318 16.41 19.17 -34.60
CA THR A 318 17.41 20.18 -34.26
C THR A 318 18.25 20.57 -35.47
N ILE A 319 18.82 19.60 -36.19
CA ILE A 319 19.64 19.83 -37.39
C ILE A 319 18.83 20.55 -38.46
N ALA A 320 17.60 20.11 -38.73
CA ALA A 320 16.73 20.73 -39.71
C ALA A 320 16.41 22.20 -39.38
N SER A 321 15.97 22.47 -38.14
CA SER A 321 15.66 23.83 -37.68
C SER A 321 16.89 24.73 -37.68
N TYR A 322 18.05 24.20 -37.26
CA TYR A 322 19.28 24.96 -37.18
C TYR A 322 19.81 25.32 -38.57
N ARG A 323 19.86 24.35 -39.51
CA ARG A 323 20.26 24.56 -40.91
C ARG A 323 19.44 25.65 -41.60
N ALA A 324 18.12 25.65 -41.38
CA ALA A 324 17.23 26.65 -41.97
C ALA A 324 17.49 28.07 -41.44
N LYS A 325 17.92 28.18 -40.18
CA LYS A 325 18.13 29.47 -39.50
C LYS A 325 19.56 30.00 -39.66
N TYR A 326 20.55 29.11 -39.73
CA TYR A 326 21.98 29.41 -39.72
C TYR A 326 22.75 28.62 -40.80
N PRO A 327 22.49 28.89 -42.10
CA PRO A 327 23.08 28.10 -43.19
C PRO A 327 24.61 28.17 -43.27
N ASP A 328 25.23 29.24 -42.76
CA ASP A 328 26.68 29.49 -42.85
C ASP A 328 27.42 29.39 -41.51
N THR A 329 26.77 28.92 -40.45
CA THR A 329 27.37 28.83 -39.10
C THR A 329 27.19 27.41 -38.58
N PRO A 330 28.26 26.63 -38.38
CA PRO A 330 28.13 25.28 -37.85
C PRO A 330 27.93 25.29 -36.32
N ILE A 331 27.30 24.23 -35.80
CA ILE A 331 27.20 23.94 -34.37
C ILE A 331 28.56 23.43 -33.89
N THR A 332 29.24 24.22 -33.05
CA THR A 332 30.55 23.90 -32.46
C THR A 332 30.45 23.52 -30.98
N ARG A 333 29.31 23.81 -30.32
CA ARG A 333 29.12 23.55 -28.90
C ARG A 333 27.70 23.17 -28.54
N VAL A 334 27.57 22.14 -27.71
CA VAL A 334 26.32 21.75 -27.05
C VAL A 334 26.44 21.99 -25.55
N VAL A 335 25.59 22.86 -25.01
CA VAL A 335 25.46 23.04 -23.57
C VAL A 335 24.46 22.03 -23.04
N LEU A 336 24.84 21.29 -21.99
CA LEU A 336 23.99 20.34 -21.29
C LEU A 336 23.38 21.01 -20.07
N ASP A 337 22.08 21.27 -20.12
CA ASP A 337 21.33 21.87 -19.02
C ASP A 337 20.50 20.80 -18.29
N ALA A 338 20.98 20.45 -17.10
CA ALA A 338 20.31 19.58 -16.14
C ALA A 338 19.79 20.37 -14.92
N THR A 339 19.69 21.70 -15.01
CA THR A 339 19.41 22.60 -13.88
C THR A 339 17.92 22.77 -13.57
N TYR A 340 17.07 22.03 -14.27
CA TYR A 340 15.64 21.90 -13.92
C TYR A 340 15.44 21.32 -12.51
N TRP A 341 16.47 20.76 -11.87
CA TRP A 341 16.71 20.92 -10.44
C TRP A 341 18.18 20.98 -10.12
N ASN A 342 18.56 21.21 -8.85
CA ASN A 342 19.96 21.32 -8.47
C ASN A 342 20.69 20.00 -8.78
N PRO A 343 21.64 19.96 -9.74
CA PRO A 343 22.33 18.72 -10.11
C PRO A 343 23.19 18.15 -8.97
N ALA A 344 23.63 18.99 -8.02
CA ALA A 344 24.38 18.55 -6.86
C ALA A 344 23.54 17.71 -5.87
N ASP A 345 22.20 17.76 -5.98
CA ASP A 345 21.25 17.00 -5.17
C ASP A 345 20.78 15.70 -5.87
N GLY A 346 21.59 15.20 -6.81
CA GLY A 346 21.32 13.98 -7.59
C GLY A 346 21.53 12.66 -6.83
N TRP A 347 22.03 12.70 -5.59
CA TRP A 347 22.22 11.51 -4.76
C TRP A 347 21.89 11.79 -3.29
N ALA A 348 20.98 11.03 -2.70
CA ALA A 348 20.60 11.22 -1.30
C ALA A 348 21.73 10.76 -0.35
N SER A 349 21.93 11.51 0.74
CA SER A 349 23.08 11.36 1.67
C SER A 349 23.12 10.04 2.47
N GLY A 350 22.09 9.20 2.40
CA GLY A 350 22.03 7.89 3.05
C GLY A 350 21.99 6.69 2.09
N TRP A 351 22.01 6.91 0.78
CA TRP A 351 21.93 5.83 -0.20
C TRP A 351 23.28 5.14 -0.40
N ASP A 352 23.24 3.80 -0.46
CA ASP A 352 24.41 2.99 -0.82
C ASP A 352 24.81 3.25 -2.29
N ARG A 353 26.03 3.75 -2.51
CA ARG A 353 26.58 3.93 -3.86
C ARG A 353 26.62 2.65 -4.68
N GLY A 354 26.63 1.48 -4.03
CA GLY A 354 26.50 0.19 -4.69
C GLY A 354 25.22 0.02 -5.51
N GLU A 355 24.16 0.79 -5.24
CA GLU A 355 22.91 0.76 -6.03
C GLU A 355 23.12 1.09 -7.51
N LEU A 356 24.11 1.93 -7.85
CA LEU A 356 24.47 2.21 -9.25
C LEU A 356 24.93 0.92 -9.95
N SER A 357 25.84 0.17 -9.31
CA SER A 357 26.37 -1.08 -9.87
C SER A 357 25.34 -2.21 -9.89
N ARG A 358 24.44 -2.26 -8.89
CA ARG A 358 23.30 -3.19 -8.87
C ARG A 358 22.21 -2.80 -9.86
N GLY A 359 22.22 -1.57 -10.37
CA GLY A 359 21.30 -1.11 -11.40
C GLY A 359 19.90 -0.79 -10.93
N THR A 360 19.73 -0.52 -9.64
CA THR A 360 18.41 -0.34 -8.99
C THR A 360 17.91 1.10 -9.09
N VAL A 361 18.80 2.10 -9.12
CA VAL A 361 18.49 3.52 -9.27
C VAL A 361 19.65 4.26 -9.93
N SER A 362 19.36 5.28 -10.74
CA SER A 362 20.37 6.20 -11.29
C SER A 362 20.55 7.43 -10.40
N ALA A 363 21.62 8.21 -10.63
CA ALA A 363 21.65 9.55 -10.07
C ALA A 363 20.46 10.36 -10.59
N VAL A 364 19.79 11.09 -9.70
CA VAL A 364 18.54 11.80 -9.96
C VAL A 364 18.85 13.15 -10.64
N THR A 365 19.24 13.11 -11.92
CA THR A 365 19.54 14.30 -12.74
C THR A 365 18.40 14.60 -13.72
N ALA A 366 18.15 15.87 -14.01
CA ALA A 366 17.06 16.26 -14.90
C ALA A 366 17.29 15.90 -16.38
N LEU A 367 18.54 15.60 -16.74
CA LEU A 367 18.94 15.17 -18.07
C LEU A 367 19.61 13.79 -17.97
N GLN A 368 18.98 12.78 -18.56
CA GLN A 368 19.52 11.43 -18.73
C GLN A 368 18.78 10.74 -19.89
N VAL A 369 19.28 9.58 -20.32
CA VAL A 369 18.64 8.73 -21.34
C VAL A 369 18.49 7.30 -20.82
N ASP A 370 17.41 6.61 -21.18
CA ASP A 370 17.13 5.20 -20.85
C ASP A 370 17.20 4.88 -19.34
N GLY A 371 16.89 5.85 -18.50
CA GLY A 371 17.04 5.77 -17.04
C GLY A 371 18.49 5.62 -16.60
N ASP A 372 19.45 5.95 -17.46
CA ASP A 372 20.88 5.74 -17.30
C ASP A 372 21.31 4.25 -17.25
N ARG A 373 20.56 3.34 -17.89
CA ARG A 373 20.97 1.94 -18.00
C ARG A 373 22.14 1.79 -18.98
N SER A 374 23.17 1.04 -18.59
CA SER A 374 24.21 0.59 -19.51
C SER A 374 23.67 -0.36 -20.61
N ASP A 375 22.76 -1.28 -20.27
CA ASP A 375 21.90 -1.97 -21.24
C ASP A 375 20.50 -1.34 -21.20
N PRO A 376 20.13 -0.51 -22.20
CA PRO A 376 18.85 0.20 -22.22
C PRO A 376 17.63 -0.73 -22.26
N ARG A 377 17.79 -2.02 -22.55
CA ARG A 377 16.68 -2.99 -22.63
C ARG A 377 16.47 -3.79 -21.37
N ALA A 378 17.48 -3.88 -20.50
CA ALA A 378 17.39 -4.69 -19.30
C ALA A 378 16.63 -3.97 -18.17
N ALA A 379 15.72 -4.66 -17.50
CA ALA A 379 15.02 -4.09 -16.34
C ALA A 379 16.00 -3.62 -15.25
N THR A 380 17.00 -4.45 -14.99
CA THR A 380 18.10 -4.19 -14.05
C THR A 380 19.42 -4.19 -14.82
N SER A 381 20.06 -3.03 -14.87
CA SER A 381 21.36 -2.82 -15.52
C SER A 381 22.16 -1.79 -14.71
N PRO A 382 23.49 -1.93 -14.59
CA PRO A 382 24.34 -0.92 -13.99
C PRO A 382 24.06 0.49 -14.55
N ARG A 383 24.21 1.49 -13.70
CA ARG A 383 24.10 2.93 -14.02
C ARG A 383 25.48 3.58 -14.08
N SER A 384 25.59 4.71 -14.76
CA SER A 384 26.82 5.51 -14.76
C SER A 384 26.94 6.35 -13.50
N GLU A 385 28.13 6.92 -13.31
CA GLU A 385 28.36 7.98 -12.33
C GLU A 385 27.98 9.38 -12.86
N ASP A 386 27.80 9.53 -14.18
CA ASP A 386 27.49 10.81 -14.83
C ASP A 386 26.44 10.63 -15.95
N PRO A 387 25.13 10.59 -15.58
CA PRO A 387 24.05 10.44 -16.54
C PRO A 387 23.94 11.62 -17.51
N VAL A 388 24.36 12.82 -17.10
CA VAL A 388 24.28 14.05 -17.90
C VAL A 388 25.29 13.98 -19.03
N ALA A 389 26.55 13.63 -18.74
CA ALA A 389 27.57 13.44 -19.77
C ALA A 389 27.20 12.30 -20.72
N ARG A 390 26.64 11.19 -20.22
CA ARG A 390 26.16 10.10 -21.07
C ARG A 390 25.05 10.54 -22.02
N ALA A 391 24.08 11.30 -21.54
CA ALA A 391 23.03 11.88 -22.39
C ALA A 391 23.60 12.84 -23.44
N GLY A 392 24.59 13.67 -23.06
CA GLY A 392 25.28 14.55 -23.99
C GLY A 392 26.03 13.80 -25.10
N ALA A 393 26.75 12.73 -24.75
CA ALA A 393 27.42 11.87 -25.72
C ALA A 393 26.42 11.21 -26.68
N ALA A 394 25.34 10.64 -26.15
CA ALA A 394 24.27 10.05 -26.97
C ALA A 394 23.62 11.07 -27.90
N PHE A 395 23.46 12.33 -27.46
CA PHE A 395 22.89 13.39 -28.28
C PHE A 395 23.85 13.84 -29.38
N LEU A 396 25.16 13.93 -29.11
CA LEU A 396 26.14 14.18 -30.17
C LEU A 396 26.13 13.08 -31.24
N ASP A 397 26.03 11.81 -30.84
CA ASP A 397 25.92 10.70 -31.79
C ASP A 397 24.63 10.78 -32.61
N ALA A 398 23.52 11.16 -31.99
CA ALA A 398 22.26 11.40 -32.68
C ALA A 398 22.33 12.59 -33.66
N LEU A 399 23.00 13.70 -33.29
CA LEU A 399 23.22 14.85 -34.17
C LEU A 399 24.09 14.48 -35.37
N ARG A 400 25.16 13.71 -35.16
CA ARG A 400 26.01 13.20 -36.26
C ARG A 400 25.22 12.32 -37.22
N ALA A 401 24.37 11.44 -36.69
CA ALA A 401 23.51 10.59 -37.51
C ALA A 401 22.48 11.40 -38.31
N ALA A 402 22.00 12.52 -37.75
CA ALA A 402 21.06 13.43 -38.40
C ALA A 402 21.71 14.37 -39.43
N ASP A 403 23.03 14.54 -39.43
CA ASP A 403 23.80 15.39 -40.35
C ASP A 403 24.85 14.58 -41.13
N PRO A 404 24.45 13.63 -42.00
CA PRO A 404 25.37 12.71 -42.68
C PRO A 404 26.36 13.42 -43.62
N ASP A 405 26.02 14.61 -44.10
CA ASP A 405 26.85 15.43 -44.98
C ASP A 405 27.86 16.30 -44.20
N GLY A 406 27.71 16.41 -42.87
CA GLY A 406 28.59 17.17 -42.00
C GLY A 406 28.59 18.69 -42.23
N GLU A 407 27.48 19.24 -42.74
CA GLU A 407 27.37 20.66 -43.09
C GLU A 407 26.94 21.53 -41.90
N VAL A 408 26.23 20.95 -40.93
CA VAL A 408 25.60 21.68 -39.82
C VAL A 408 26.36 21.49 -38.53
N LEU A 409 26.83 20.27 -38.26
CA LEU A 409 27.55 19.92 -37.05
C LEU A 409 29.06 19.95 -37.30
N ASP A 410 29.79 20.76 -36.54
CA ASP A 410 31.24 20.82 -36.63
C ASP A 410 31.86 19.47 -36.18
N ALA A 411 32.93 19.05 -36.87
CA ALA A 411 33.62 17.79 -36.56
C ALA A 411 34.23 17.77 -35.15
N GLU A 412 34.62 18.93 -34.62
CA GLU A 412 35.19 19.12 -33.28
C GLU A 412 34.14 19.57 -32.24
N VAL A 413 32.85 19.38 -32.54
CA VAL A 413 31.77 19.73 -31.60
C VAL A 413 32.01 19.14 -30.21
N SER A 414 31.82 19.98 -29.19
CA SER A 414 32.06 19.62 -27.79
C SER A 414 30.82 19.83 -26.93
N THR A 415 30.72 19.05 -25.85
CA THR A 415 29.70 19.25 -24.81
C THR A 415 30.27 19.98 -23.60
N VAL A 416 29.46 20.83 -22.96
CA VAL A 416 29.79 21.45 -21.67
C VAL A 416 28.54 21.57 -20.81
N SER A 417 28.63 21.33 -19.50
CA SER A 417 27.51 21.56 -18.60
C SER A 417 27.26 23.06 -18.39
N GLY A 418 25.99 23.46 -18.33
CA GLY A 418 25.61 24.86 -18.11
C GLY A 418 24.11 25.02 -17.91
N SER A 419 23.62 26.24 -18.07
CA SER A 419 22.19 26.57 -18.01
C SER A 419 21.77 27.29 -19.27
N ALA A 420 20.53 27.06 -19.70
CA ALA A 420 19.91 27.81 -20.78
C ALA A 420 19.74 29.28 -20.37
N VAL A 421 20.10 30.17 -21.30
CA VAL A 421 19.99 31.63 -21.12
C VAL A 421 19.11 32.29 -22.19
N GLY A 422 18.54 31.52 -23.11
CA GLY A 422 17.67 31.96 -24.20
C GLY A 422 16.37 31.16 -24.30
N SER A 423 15.41 31.66 -25.08
CA SER A 423 14.06 31.05 -25.22
C SER A 423 13.72 30.57 -26.63
N SER A 424 14.59 30.77 -27.63
CA SER A 424 14.34 30.27 -28.99
C SER A 424 14.50 28.77 -29.03
N VAL A 425 13.38 28.05 -29.12
CA VAL A 425 13.35 26.59 -29.27
C VAL A 425 13.73 26.21 -30.71
N LEU A 426 14.61 25.24 -30.85
CA LEU A 426 14.97 24.60 -32.12
C LEU A 426 14.20 23.31 -32.33
N ALA A 427 14.05 22.50 -31.27
CA ALA A 427 13.31 21.24 -31.31
C ALA A 427 12.85 20.82 -29.92
N GLU A 428 11.80 19.99 -29.85
CA GLU A 428 11.31 19.38 -28.60
C GLU A 428 10.82 17.96 -28.85
N VAL A 429 10.91 17.12 -27.82
CA VAL A 429 10.22 15.85 -27.73
C VAL A 429 9.49 15.76 -26.39
N LYS A 430 8.37 15.06 -26.37
CA LYS A 430 7.54 14.85 -25.18
C LYS A 430 7.58 13.40 -24.75
N SER A 431 7.69 13.17 -23.45
CA SER A 431 7.56 11.84 -22.84
C SER A 431 6.20 11.21 -23.10
N GLN A 432 6.05 9.93 -22.80
CA GLN A 432 4.71 9.39 -22.58
C GLN A 432 4.00 10.14 -21.43
N PRO A 433 2.66 10.19 -21.41
CA PRO A 433 1.90 10.72 -20.29
C PRO A 433 2.29 10.06 -18.96
N ILE A 434 2.29 10.79 -17.85
CA ILE A 434 2.73 10.23 -16.56
C ILE A 434 1.87 9.03 -16.10
N ARG A 435 0.64 8.84 -16.59
CA ARG A 435 -0.12 7.58 -16.38
C ARG A 435 0.62 6.33 -16.86
N ALA A 436 1.36 6.44 -17.97
CA ALA A 436 2.21 5.35 -18.47
C ALA A 436 3.40 5.13 -17.52
N TRP A 437 4.01 6.21 -17.03
CA TRP A 437 5.10 6.13 -16.06
C TRP A 437 4.64 5.50 -14.74
N ILE A 438 3.48 5.89 -14.22
CA ILE A 438 2.89 5.32 -13.00
C ILE A 438 2.68 3.81 -13.16
N THR A 439 2.12 3.40 -14.30
CA THR A 439 1.92 1.97 -14.61
C THR A 439 3.26 1.22 -14.65
N GLN A 440 4.22 1.73 -15.40
CA GLN A 440 5.55 1.11 -15.51
C GLN A 440 6.25 1.07 -14.15
N MET A 441 6.22 2.16 -13.39
CA MET A 441 6.85 2.30 -12.07
C MET A 441 6.26 1.33 -11.05
N LEU A 442 4.94 1.27 -10.90
CA LEU A 442 4.31 0.44 -9.86
C LEU A 442 4.33 -1.05 -10.19
N VAL A 443 4.25 -1.42 -11.48
CA VAL A 443 4.33 -2.82 -11.90
C VAL A 443 5.76 -3.34 -11.80
N THR A 444 6.75 -2.58 -12.25
CA THR A 444 8.15 -3.05 -12.29
C THR A 444 8.95 -2.70 -11.04
N GLY A 445 8.45 -1.78 -10.21
CA GLY A 445 9.16 -1.28 -9.04
C GLY A 445 10.31 -0.32 -9.37
N ASP A 446 10.30 0.34 -10.53
CA ASP A 446 11.39 1.22 -10.99
C ASP A 446 11.63 2.41 -10.05
N ASN A 447 12.82 2.46 -9.42
CA ASN A 447 13.17 3.54 -8.50
C ASN A 447 13.51 4.84 -9.23
N THR A 448 14.16 4.78 -10.40
CA THR A 448 14.52 5.97 -11.17
C THR A 448 13.27 6.74 -11.60
N LEU A 449 12.23 6.06 -12.09
CA LEU A 449 10.95 6.71 -12.39
C LEU A 449 10.31 7.36 -11.17
N ALA A 450 10.36 6.68 -10.02
CA ALA A 450 9.81 7.21 -8.77
C ALA A 450 10.52 8.49 -8.33
N GLU A 451 11.84 8.53 -8.39
CA GLU A 451 12.62 9.72 -8.02
C GLU A 451 12.39 10.88 -8.97
N MET A 452 12.42 10.63 -10.28
CA MET A 452 12.14 11.69 -11.27
C MET A 452 10.74 12.26 -11.08
N LEU A 453 9.73 11.40 -10.93
CA LEU A 453 8.36 11.83 -10.75
C LEU A 453 8.20 12.64 -9.44
N ALA A 454 8.85 12.23 -8.36
CA ALA A 454 8.86 12.97 -7.11
C ALA A 454 9.54 14.35 -7.24
N ARG A 455 10.67 14.45 -7.95
CA ARG A 455 11.33 15.75 -8.21
C ARG A 455 10.45 16.65 -9.05
N ILE A 456 9.81 16.14 -10.10
CA ILE A 456 8.88 16.90 -10.96
C ILE A 456 7.70 17.42 -10.13
N VAL A 457 7.06 16.58 -9.32
CA VAL A 457 5.99 17.00 -8.40
C VAL A 457 6.44 18.16 -7.52
N SER A 458 7.64 18.07 -6.95
CA SER A 458 8.18 19.12 -6.11
C SER A 458 8.58 20.39 -6.88
N ARG A 459 9.06 20.29 -8.12
CA ARG A 459 9.34 21.46 -8.99
C ARG A 459 8.06 22.19 -9.38
N GLU A 460 7.06 21.45 -9.85
CA GLU A 460 5.77 22.00 -10.29
C GLU A 460 4.95 22.55 -9.11
N ALA A 461 5.21 22.10 -7.89
CA ALA A 461 4.70 22.71 -6.67
C ALA A 461 5.46 23.98 -6.23
N GLY A 462 6.45 24.46 -7.00
CA GLY A 462 7.25 25.63 -6.68
C GLY A 462 8.28 25.43 -5.56
N MET A 463 8.62 24.19 -5.22
CA MET A 463 9.50 23.85 -4.08
C MET A 463 10.92 23.48 -4.50
N GLY A 464 11.28 23.67 -5.77
CA GLY A 464 12.65 23.48 -6.22
C GLY A 464 13.13 22.02 -6.34
N GLY A 465 12.27 21.01 -6.21
CA GLY A 465 12.57 19.63 -6.64
C GLY A 465 13.81 19.01 -6.01
N THR A 466 14.09 19.40 -4.77
CA THR A 466 15.16 18.84 -3.95
C THR A 466 14.68 17.58 -3.21
N ALA A 467 15.59 16.76 -2.69
CA ALA A 467 15.23 15.61 -1.86
C ALA A 467 14.51 16.09 -0.59
N ALA A 468 15.02 17.17 0.00
CA ALA A 468 14.45 17.77 1.21
C ALA A 468 13.02 18.27 1.00
N SER A 469 12.70 18.84 -0.18
CA SER A 469 11.36 19.36 -0.46
C SER A 469 10.30 18.27 -0.64
N LEU A 470 10.69 16.99 -0.81
CA LEU A 470 9.74 15.87 -0.92
C LEU A 470 8.93 15.66 0.37
N GLN A 471 9.51 15.95 1.53
CA GLN A 471 8.84 15.90 2.83
C GLN A 471 7.59 16.78 2.90
N GLN A 472 7.58 17.89 2.16
CA GLN A 472 6.42 18.77 2.07
C GLN A 472 5.57 18.44 0.83
N ALA A 473 6.21 18.22 -0.32
CA ALA A 473 5.52 18.07 -1.60
C ALA A 473 4.61 16.84 -1.63
N ILE A 474 5.09 15.68 -1.17
CA ILE A 474 4.32 14.43 -1.23
C ILE A 474 3.18 14.46 -0.20
N PRO A 475 3.41 14.60 1.12
CA PRO A 475 2.31 14.61 2.10
C PRO A 475 1.31 15.75 1.85
N GLY A 476 1.77 16.92 1.42
CA GLY A 476 0.91 18.05 1.08
C GLY A 476 0.02 17.80 -0.14
N ALA A 477 0.38 16.90 -1.05
CA ALA A 477 -0.50 16.49 -2.15
C ALA A 477 -1.56 15.47 -1.71
N LEU A 478 -1.31 14.70 -0.64
CA LEU A 478 -2.24 13.68 -0.15
C LEU A 478 -3.40 14.22 0.69
N LEU A 479 -3.29 15.45 1.19
CA LEU A 479 -4.33 16.10 2.00
C LEU A 479 -5.69 16.18 1.28
N THR A 480 -5.69 16.18 -0.06
CA THR A 480 -6.92 16.16 -0.87
C THR A 480 -7.75 14.88 -0.69
N TRP A 481 -7.18 13.82 -0.12
CA TRP A 481 -7.84 12.55 0.18
C TRP A 481 -7.94 12.29 1.68
N GLU A 482 -7.84 13.34 2.50
CA GLU A 482 -7.96 13.27 3.96
C GLU A 482 -6.94 12.32 4.63
N VAL A 483 -5.83 12.03 3.95
CA VAL A 483 -4.74 11.22 4.52
C VAL A 483 -4.03 12.04 5.60
N PRO A 484 -3.96 11.55 6.86
CA PRO A 484 -3.26 12.25 7.92
C PRO A 484 -1.77 12.38 7.61
N SER A 485 -1.23 13.59 7.63
CA SER A 485 0.21 13.83 7.40
C SER A 485 1.07 13.65 8.65
N ALA A 486 0.45 13.61 9.83
CA ALA A 486 1.16 13.46 11.10
C ALA A 486 1.93 12.14 11.14
N GLY A 487 3.22 12.20 11.48
CA GLY A 487 4.09 11.03 11.54
C GLY A 487 4.59 10.51 10.18
N ILE A 488 4.24 11.17 9.06
CA ILE A 488 4.80 10.82 7.73
C ILE A 488 6.15 11.51 7.55
N THR A 489 7.18 10.70 7.35
CA THR A 489 8.53 11.11 6.96
C THR A 489 8.81 10.63 5.53
N ILE A 490 9.13 11.58 4.64
CA ILE A 490 9.56 11.31 3.26
C ILE A 490 10.96 11.89 3.06
N ARG A 491 11.88 11.06 2.60
CA ARG A 491 13.28 11.41 2.28
C ARG A 491 13.61 11.22 0.81
N ASP A 492 12.89 10.32 0.14
CA ASP A 492 13.04 10.06 -1.28
C ASP A 492 11.68 9.66 -1.90
N GLY A 493 11.63 9.56 -3.23
CA GLY A 493 10.40 9.22 -3.96
C GLY A 493 10.18 7.71 -4.15
N SER A 494 11.25 6.92 -4.03
CA SER A 494 11.28 5.49 -4.34
C SER A 494 11.08 4.59 -3.13
N GLY A 495 11.39 5.06 -1.91
CA GLY A 495 11.36 4.24 -0.71
C GLY A 495 12.65 3.45 -0.46
N ILE A 496 13.77 3.80 -1.11
CA ILE A 496 15.09 3.21 -0.85
C ILE A 496 15.59 3.62 0.54
N SER A 497 15.36 4.88 0.91
CA SER A 497 15.79 5.43 2.19
C SER A 497 15.08 4.72 3.34
N ALA A 498 15.88 4.16 4.26
CA ALA A 498 15.41 3.55 5.49
C ALA A 498 14.81 4.57 6.48
N GLU A 499 15.00 5.87 6.24
CA GLU A 499 14.43 6.95 7.03
C GLU A 499 12.97 7.28 6.64
N ASN A 500 12.47 6.76 5.52
CA ASN A 500 11.06 6.91 5.20
C ASN A 500 10.21 6.16 6.23
N ALA A 501 9.26 6.85 6.86
CA ALA A 501 8.41 6.28 7.89
C ALA A 501 6.98 6.80 7.77
N MET A 502 5.98 5.93 7.96
CA MET A 502 4.57 6.30 7.91
C MET A 502 3.76 5.49 8.90
N PRO A 503 2.72 6.05 9.52
CA PRO A 503 1.79 5.29 10.33
C PRO A 503 0.98 4.29 9.46
N PRO A 504 0.87 3.01 9.86
CA PRO A 504 0.04 2.04 9.14
C PRO A 504 -1.42 2.50 8.95
N GLN A 505 -1.98 3.22 9.91
CA GLN A 505 -3.34 3.76 9.82
C GLN A 505 -3.46 4.80 8.69
N ALA A 506 -2.47 5.69 8.54
CA ALA A 506 -2.46 6.67 7.45
C ALA A 506 -2.37 5.98 6.08
N LEU A 507 -1.56 4.91 5.98
CA LEU A 507 -1.47 4.09 4.77
C LEU A 507 -2.77 3.34 4.47
N ALA A 508 -3.46 2.80 5.48
CA ALA A 508 -4.75 2.13 5.28
C ALA A 508 -5.84 3.11 4.79
N VAL A 509 -5.89 4.32 5.36
CA VAL A 509 -6.77 5.40 4.89
C VAL A 509 -6.44 5.80 3.45
N PHE A 510 -5.14 5.95 3.13
CA PHE A 510 -4.72 6.22 1.76
C PHE A 510 -5.11 5.11 0.79
N MET A 511 -4.92 3.84 1.16
CA MET A 511 -5.29 2.70 0.30
C MET A 511 -6.80 2.58 0.10
N ARG A 512 -7.62 3.04 1.05
CA ARG A 512 -9.07 3.21 0.83
C ARG A 512 -9.33 4.23 -0.28
N ALA A 513 -8.71 5.41 -0.22
CA ALA A 513 -8.86 6.42 -1.27
C ALA A 513 -8.40 5.89 -2.65
N VAL A 514 -7.30 5.14 -2.69
CA VAL A 514 -6.84 4.48 -3.92
C VAL A 514 -7.85 3.45 -4.43
N ARG A 515 -8.44 2.62 -3.55
CA ARG A 515 -9.49 1.65 -3.93
C ARG A 515 -10.70 2.35 -4.56
N ASP A 516 -11.13 3.46 -3.97
CA ASP A 516 -12.31 4.21 -4.41
C ASP A 516 -12.04 5.02 -5.70
N GLY A 517 -10.79 5.21 -6.10
CA GLY A 517 -10.42 5.94 -7.31
C GLY A 517 -10.63 7.45 -7.24
N VAL A 518 -10.97 7.98 -6.06
CA VAL A 518 -11.32 9.38 -5.85
C VAL A 518 -10.24 10.36 -6.32
N GLY A 519 -10.63 11.46 -6.94
CA GLY A 519 -9.69 12.52 -7.36
C GLY A 519 -8.63 12.06 -8.38
N GLY A 520 -8.97 11.11 -9.27
CA GLY A 520 -8.08 10.62 -10.32
C GLY A 520 -7.20 9.43 -9.91
N LEU A 521 -7.35 8.92 -8.68
CA LEU A 521 -6.59 7.76 -8.19
C LEU A 521 -6.88 6.46 -8.95
N ASP A 522 -7.86 6.42 -9.86
CA ASP A 522 -8.08 5.29 -10.77
C ASP A 522 -6.82 4.87 -11.54
N VAL A 523 -5.98 5.84 -11.91
CA VAL A 523 -4.71 5.57 -12.59
C VAL A 523 -3.73 4.84 -11.67
N VAL A 524 -3.66 5.23 -10.39
CA VAL A 524 -2.84 4.55 -9.38
C VAL A 524 -3.42 3.17 -9.09
N ARG A 525 -4.74 3.08 -8.91
CA ARG A 525 -5.49 1.86 -8.65
C ARG A 525 -5.26 0.82 -9.74
N GLY A 526 -5.36 1.21 -11.01
CA GLY A 526 -5.16 0.33 -12.16
C GLY A 526 -3.70 -0.12 -12.37
N ALA A 527 -2.74 0.62 -11.81
CA ALA A 527 -1.32 0.31 -11.88
C ALA A 527 -0.80 -0.55 -10.70
N LEU A 528 -1.60 -0.73 -9.64
CA LEU A 528 -1.17 -1.48 -8.47
C LEU A 528 -1.01 -2.98 -8.77
N PRO A 529 0.06 -3.63 -8.26
CA PRO A 529 0.21 -5.08 -8.30
C PRO A 529 -0.99 -5.84 -7.70
N VAL A 530 -1.35 -6.95 -8.33
CA VAL A 530 -2.41 -7.86 -7.87
C VAL A 530 -1.80 -9.20 -7.48
N ALA A 531 -2.16 -9.69 -6.30
CA ALA A 531 -1.70 -10.96 -5.75
C ALA A 531 -1.91 -12.12 -6.71
N GLY A 532 -0.84 -12.84 -7.03
CA GLY A 532 -0.87 -13.97 -7.94
C GLY A 532 -0.91 -13.62 -9.44
N LYS A 533 -0.88 -12.33 -9.81
CA LYS A 533 -1.02 -11.88 -11.20
C LYS A 533 0.11 -10.97 -11.69
N SER A 534 0.48 -9.95 -10.93
CA SER A 534 1.34 -8.88 -11.45
C SER A 534 2.27 -8.26 -10.41
N GLY A 535 3.34 -7.65 -10.91
CA GLY A 535 4.32 -6.88 -10.13
C GLY A 535 4.87 -7.62 -8.91
N ALA A 536 5.16 -6.87 -7.84
CA ALA A 536 5.77 -7.40 -6.61
C ALA A 536 4.91 -8.47 -5.87
N LEU A 537 3.66 -8.64 -6.26
CA LEU A 537 2.73 -9.64 -5.71
C LEU A 537 2.47 -10.83 -6.65
N GLY A 538 3.05 -10.85 -7.86
CA GLY A 538 2.79 -11.87 -8.88
C GLY A 538 3.07 -13.29 -8.40
N ASP A 539 4.19 -13.50 -7.73
CA ASP A 539 4.59 -14.80 -7.19
C ASP A 539 4.21 -15.00 -5.71
N ARG A 540 3.45 -14.07 -5.13
CA ARG A 540 3.01 -14.14 -3.72
C ARG A 540 1.73 -14.94 -3.55
N PHE A 541 1.40 -15.18 -2.28
CA PHE A 541 0.15 -15.81 -1.87
C PHE A 541 -0.03 -17.19 -2.51
N SER A 542 0.99 -18.05 -2.39
CA SER A 542 0.94 -19.45 -2.84
C SER A 542 0.59 -20.40 -1.68
N GLY A 543 0.39 -21.68 -1.98
CA GLY A 543 0.07 -22.70 -0.97
C GLY A 543 -1.18 -22.35 -0.16
N ASP A 544 -1.09 -22.42 1.17
CA ASP A 544 -2.20 -22.12 2.09
C ASP A 544 -2.70 -20.67 1.99
N ASN A 545 -1.90 -19.77 1.40
CA ASN A 545 -2.25 -18.37 1.18
C ASN A 545 -2.95 -18.14 -0.18
N ALA A 546 -3.17 -19.19 -0.99
CA ALA A 546 -3.77 -19.08 -2.33
C ALA A 546 -5.15 -18.41 -2.36
N ALA A 547 -5.92 -18.47 -1.26
CA ALA A 547 -7.21 -17.79 -1.13
C ALA A 547 -7.11 -16.26 -1.29
N ALA A 548 -5.93 -15.67 -1.04
CA ALA A 548 -5.72 -14.23 -1.19
C ALA A 548 -5.31 -13.81 -2.62
N ARG A 549 -4.98 -14.75 -3.51
CA ARG A 549 -4.74 -14.45 -4.92
C ARG A 549 -5.99 -13.83 -5.54
N ASN A 550 -5.78 -12.87 -6.43
CA ASN A 550 -6.82 -12.05 -7.09
C ASN A 550 -7.63 -11.13 -6.16
N ASN A 551 -7.58 -11.34 -4.84
CA ASN A 551 -8.34 -10.57 -3.87
C ASN A 551 -7.53 -9.44 -3.24
N VAL A 552 -6.19 -9.59 -3.16
CA VAL A 552 -5.30 -8.55 -2.61
C VAL A 552 -4.68 -7.74 -3.75
N THR A 553 -4.85 -6.42 -3.70
CA THR A 553 -4.22 -5.45 -4.60
C THR A 553 -3.47 -4.42 -3.77
N GLY A 554 -2.22 -4.15 -4.11
CA GLY A 554 -1.39 -3.25 -3.30
C GLY A 554 0.08 -3.27 -3.68
N ALA A 555 0.90 -2.69 -2.81
CA ALA A 555 2.33 -2.62 -2.97
C ALA A 555 3.04 -3.32 -1.82
N SER A 556 4.30 -3.72 -2.06
CA SER A 556 5.16 -4.29 -1.03
C SER A 556 6.53 -3.64 -1.07
N GLY A 557 7.11 -3.39 0.11
CA GLY A 557 8.46 -2.89 0.28
C GLY A 557 9.31 -3.90 1.03
N ASN A 558 10.56 -4.07 0.61
CA ASN A 558 11.57 -4.84 1.34
C ASN A 558 12.78 -3.95 1.59
N LEU A 559 13.13 -3.79 2.86
CA LEU A 559 14.31 -3.11 3.35
C LEU A 559 15.17 -4.15 4.11
N PRO A 560 16.45 -3.87 4.37
CA PRO A 560 17.32 -4.79 5.09
C PRO A 560 16.77 -5.26 6.45
N ASN A 561 16.03 -4.40 7.16
CA ASN A 561 15.50 -4.64 8.50
C ASN A 561 13.97 -4.57 8.62
N ALA A 562 13.25 -4.45 7.50
CA ALA A 562 11.80 -4.37 7.49
C ALA A 562 11.17 -4.88 6.19
N THR A 563 9.95 -5.41 6.26
CA THR A 563 9.09 -5.70 5.11
C THR A 563 7.73 -5.09 5.35
N VAL A 564 7.14 -4.57 4.27
CA VAL A 564 5.89 -3.85 4.30
C VAL A 564 4.97 -4.44 3.24
N LEU A 565 3.70 -4.56 3.58
CA LEU A 565 2.63 -4.87 2.65
C LEU A 565 1.44 -3.96 2.98
N SER A 566 1.06 -3.12 2.02
CA SER A 566 -0.09 -2.25 2.14
C SER A 566 -0.92 -2.31 0.87
N GLY A 567 -2.23 -2.25 1.04
CA GLY A 567 -3.16 -2.37 -0.08
C GLY A 567 -4.60 -2.39 0.37
N TYR A 568 -5.45 -2.90 -0.51
CA TYR A 568 -6.84 -3.19 -0.24
C TYR A 568 -7.17 -4.60 -0.71
N LEU A 569 -8.23 -5.17 -0.14
CA LEU A 569 -8.70 -6.50 -0.49
C LEU A 569 -10.21 -6.61 -0.41
N THR A 570 -10.75 -7.57 -1.15
CA THR A 570 -12.13 -8.05 -0.94
C THR A 570 -12.07 -9.29 -0.05
N ALA A 571 -12.70 -9.22 1.12
CA ALA A 571 -12.73 -10.33 2.06
C ALA A 571 -13.61 -11.49 1.56
N ALA A 572 -13.48 -12.66 2.21
CA ALA A 572 -14.26 -13.85 1.85
C ALA A 572 -15.78 -13.67 2.00
N ASP A 573 -16.21 -12.77 2.88
CA ASP A 573 -17.62 -12.39 3.08
C ASP A 573 -18.07 -11.24 2.15
N GLY A 574 -17.21 -10.79 1.22
CA GLY A 574 -17.46 -9.68 0.31
C GLY A 574 -17.11 -8.30 0.86
N THR A 575 -16.72 -8.19 2.13
CA THR A 575 -16.40 -6.88 2.75
C THR A 575 -15.14 -6.27 2.13
N PRO A 576 -15.17 -5.01 1.65
CA PRO A 576 -13.98 -4.34 1.16
C PRO A 576 -13.14 -3.83 2.34
N LEU A 577 -11.87 -4.23 2.41
CA LEU A 577 -10.93 -3.84 3.46
C LEU A 577 -9.73 -3.09 2.87
N ALA A 578 -9.18 -2.14 3.62
CA ALA A 578 -7.89 -1.52 3.34
C ALA A 578 -6.95 -1.76 4.52
N PHE A 579 -5.66 -1.97 4.25
CA PHE A 579 -4.72 -2.39 5.28
C PHE A 579 -3.29 -1.89 5.03
N SER A 580 -2.52 -1.90 6.11
CA SER A 580 -1.07 -1.77 6.05
C SER A 580 -0.45 -2.57 7.19
N PHE A 581 0.56 -3.37 6.86
CA PHE A 581 1.37 -4.11 7.83
C PHE A 581 2.85 -3.85 7.56
N THR A 582 3.58 -3.52 8.63
CA THR A 582 5.03 -3.44 8.62
C THR A 582 5.56 -4.39 9.67
N ALA A 583 6.47 -5.27 9.26
CA ALA A 583 7.22 -6.16 10.13
C ALA A 583 8.70 -5.80 10.07
N GLY A 584 9.42 -5.80 11.19
CA GLY A 584 10.83 -5.42 11.22
C GLY A 584 11.49 -5.49 12.60
N GLY A 585 12.81 -5.31 12.64
CA GLY A 585 13.59 -5.28 13.88
C GLY A 585 14.96 -5.95 13.77
N ASP A 586 15.62 -6.12 14.91
CA ASP A 586 16.90 -6.83 14.97
C ASP A 586 16.71 -8.34 14.75
N GLY A 587 17.62 -8.96 13.99
CA GLY A 587 17.52 -10.39 13.62
C GLY A 587 16.54 -10.68 12.48
N PHE A 588 16.14 -9.65 11.73
CA PHE A 588 15.15 -9.73 10.65
C PHE A 588 15.57 -10.62 9.48
N ALA A 589 14.78 -11.67 9.23
CA ALA A 589 14.88 -12.53 8.05
C ALA A 589 13.78 -12.16 7.05
N GLY A 590 14.10 -11.26 6.11
CA GLY A 590 13.08 -10.61 5.26
C GLY A 590 12.20 -11.54 4.42
N ALA A 591 12.74 -12.65 3.90
CA ALA A 591 11.95 -13.60 3.13
C ALA A 591 10.89 -14.32 3.98
N ASP A 592 11.24 -14.69 5.21
CA ASP A 592 10.36 -15.39 6.14
C ASP A 592 9.27 -14.44 6.68
N ALA A 593 9.66 -13.22 7.03
CA ALA A 593 8.73 -12.17 7.45
C ALA A 593 7.72 -11.82 6.34
N ARG A 594 8.17 -11.78 5.08
CA ARG A 594 7.29 -11.53 3.93
C ARG A 594 6.25 -12.63 3.77
N ALA A 595 6.64 -13.90 3.93
CA ALA A 595 5.71 -15.02 3.90
C ALA A 595 4.73 -14.99 5.08
N ALA A 596 5.20 -14.59 6.28
CA ALA A 596 4.34 -14.41 7.44
C ALA A 596 3.32 -13.26 7.25
N LEU A 597 3.71 -12.15 6.59
CA LEU A 597 2.76 -11.10 6.20
C LEU A 597 1.71 -11.62 5.21
N ASP A 598 2.07 -12.48 4.25
CA ASP A 598 1.08 -13.09 3.35
C ASP A 598 0.06 -13.93 4.13
N THR A 599 0.52 -14.67 5.14
CA THR A 599 -0.34 -15.46 6.03
C THR A 599 -1.25 -14.58 6.88
N LEU A 600 -0.72 -13.50 7.46
CA LEU A 600 -1.51 -12.52 8.20
C LEU A 600 -2.59 -11.87 7.32
N THR A 601 -2.23 -11.38 6.13
CA THR A 601 -3.19 -10.79 5.19
C THR A 601 -4.23 -11.80 4.72
N THR A 602 -3.86 -13.06 4.49
CA THR A 602 -4.82 -14.11 4.16
C THR A 602 -5.79 -14.40 5.31
N ALA A 603 -5.32 -14.36 6.56
CA ALA A 603 -6.18 -14.52 7.72
C ALA A 603 -7.18 -13.36 7.86
N VAL A 604 -6.73 -12.12 7.63
CA VAL A 604 -7.61 -10.93 7.57
C VAL A 604 -8.68 -11.09 6.49
N LEU A 605 -8.29 -11.54 5.29
CA LEU A 605 -9.23 -11.82 4.20
C LEU A 605 -10.28 -12.86 4.60
N ARG A 606 -9.90 -13.92 5.31
CA ARG A 606 -10.82 -14.96 5.78
C ARG A 606 -11.76 -14.45 6.87
N CYS A 607 -11.28 -13.56 7.74
CA CYS A 607 -12.09 -12.99 8.82
C CYS A 607 -13.15 -11.98 8.31
N GLY A 608 -12.81 -11.17 7.30
CA GLY A 608 -13.71 -10.14 6.77
C GLY A 608 -14.23 -9.18 7.83
N ASP A 609 -15.51 -8.83 7.78
CA ASP A 609 -16.15 -7.94 8.75
C ASP A 609 -16.36 -8.61 10.13
N ASN A 610 -16.02 -9.90 10.27
CA ASN A 610 -15.99 -10.58 11.56
C ASN A 610 -14.62 -10.46 12.27
N LEU A 611 -13.65 -9.73 11.70
CA LEU A 611 -12.33 -9.50 12.29
C LEU A 611 -12.42 -8.72 13.61
N THR A 612 -11.84 -9.27 14.68
CA THR A 612 -11.73 -8.59 15.98
C THR A 612 -10.31 -8.07 16.21
N GLY A 613 -10.21 -6.82 16.68
CA GLY A 613 -8.95 -6.11 16.90
C GLY A 613 -8.23 -6.40 18.23
N ASN A 614 -8.46 -7.58 18.83
CA ASN A 614 -7.90 -7.93 20.14
C ASN A 614 -6.38 -8.09 20.14
#